data_AF-A0A6M4ARW2-F1
#
_entry.id   AF-A0A6M4ARW2-F1
#
_cell.length_a   1.000
_cell.length_b   1.000
_cell.length_c   1.000
_cell.angle_alpha   90.00
_cell.angle_beta   90.00
_cell.angle_gamma   90.00
#
_symmetry.space_group_name_H-M   'P 1'
#
loop_
_entity.id
_entity.type
_entity.pdbx_description
1 polymer ?
#
loop_
_entity_poly.entity_id
_entity_poly.type
_entity_poly.pdbx_seq_one_letter_code
_entity_poly.pdbx_strand_id
1 'polypeptide(L)'
;MGDMSREPSMEEILSSIRRVISRDESARATGGLRHAHATQSDTDDLTGDGEEAQDDVLELTEMSGVDMARRPSASTNEDKAGAAAFDSADLVSPTSAAASRQSIDALAAVLAGGRETVAPASAMANGDVTVQAMVEAALRPMLKQWLDANLPSIVERIVATEIARITGSR
;
A
#
# COMPACT_ATOMS: atom_id res chain seq x y z
N MET A 1 1.77 -15.24 54.23
CA MET A 1 1.05 -13.96 54.44
C MET A 1 1.91 -12.85 53.87
N GLY A 2 1.60 -12.12 52.81
CA GLY A 2 0.46 -12.07 51.90
C GLY A 2 0.68 -10.80 51.07
N ASP A 3 1.10 -10.93 49.81
CA ASP A 3 1.16 -9.81 48.86
C ASP A 3 1.29 -10.38 47.42
N MET A 4 0.21 -10.94 46.88
CA MET A 4 0.22 -11.51 45.50
C MET A 4 -0.99 -11.11 44.63
N SER A 5 -1.75 -10.10 45.03
CA SER A 5 -2.78 -9.51 44.15
C SER A 5 -3.03 -8.04 44.48
N ARG A 6 -1.96 -7.23 44.51
CA ARG A 6 -2.14 -5.82 44.12
C ARG A 6 -2.41 -5.85 42.63
N GLU A 7 -3.69 -5.92 42.26
CA GLU A 7 -4.11 -5.52 40.93
C GLU A 7 -3.51 -4.11 40.72
N PRO A 8 -2.65 -3.94 39.71
CA PRO A 8 -1.94 -2.68 39.53
C PRO A 8 -2.95 -1.55 39.37
N SER A 9 -2.75 -0.46 40.11
CA SER A 9 -3.61 0.71 40.02
C SER A 9 -3.57 1.26 38.59
N MET A 10 -4.67 1.83 38.10
CA MET A 10 -4.75 2.43 36.76
C MET A 10 -3.59 3.40 36.50
N GLU A 11 -3.17 4.15 37.50
CA GLU A 11 -2.03 5.08 37.42
C GLU A 11 -0.68 4.36 37.26
N GLU A 12 -0.52 3.18 37.85
CA GLU A 12 0.68 2.33 37.67
C GLU A 12 0.71 1.73 36.27
N ILE A 13 -0.44 1.30 35.75
CA ILE A 13 -0.58 0.82 34.37
C ILE A 13 -0.19 1.93 33.38
N LEU A 14 -0.74 3.14 33.55
CA LEU A 14 -0.43 4.29 32.69
C LEU A 14 1.03 4.74 32.82
N SER A 15 1.60 4.69 34.03
CA SER A 15 3.01 5.02 34.27
C SER A 15 3.96 4.00 33.63
N SER A 16 3.60 2.71 33.65
CA SER A 16 4.35 1.64 33.01
C SER A 16 4.35 1.79 31.48
N ILE A 17 3.18 2.05 30.88
CA ILE A 17 3.04 2.32 29.44
C ILE A 17 3.88 3.55 29.05
N ARG A 18 3.79 4.66 29.82
CA ARG A 18 4.58 5.87 29.55
C ARG A 18 6.08 5.62 29.62
N ARG A 19 6.54 4.84 30.61
CA ARG A 19 7.97 4.48 30.77
C ARG A 19 8.49 3.64 29.60
N VAL A 20 7.69 2.68 29.11
CA VAL A 20 8.08 1.84 27.95
C VAL A 20 8.17 2.67 26.68
N ILE A 21 7.21 3.56 26.42
CA ILE A 21 7.22 4.42 25.23
C ILE A 21 8.42 5.38 25.26
N SER A 22 8.71 6.03 26.39
CA SER A 22 9.88 6.91 26.50
C SER A 22 11.21 6.16 26.36
N ARG A 23 11.27 4.89 26.82
CA ARG A 23 12.44 4.02 26.65
C ARG A 23 12.63 3.60 25.19
N ASP A 24 11.54 3.29 24.48
CA ASP A 24 11.56 2.91 23.06
C ASP A 24 11.89 4.11 22.15
N GLU A 25 11.35 5.30 22.43
CA GLU A 25 11.71 6.54 21.73
C GLU A 25 13.21 6.85 21.87
N SER A 26 13.75 6.68 23.07
CA SER A 26 15.20 6.84 23.32
C SER A 26 16.04 5.76 22.61
N ALA A 27 15.51 4.54 22.47
CA ALA A 27 16.15 3.46 21.73
C ALA A 27 16.09 3.68 20.21
N ARG A 28 15.00 4.26 19.69
CA ARG A 28 14.89 4.67 18.27
C ARG A 28 15.79 5.85 17.94
N ALA A 29 15.87 6.84 18.84
CA ALA A 29 16.79 7.98 18.69
C ALA A 29 18.28 7.57 18.67
N THR A 30 18.63 6.45 19.32
CA THR A 30 20.00 5.91 19.34
C THR A 30 20.21 4.74 18.36
N GLY A 31 19.15 4.23 17.73
CA GLY A 31 19.17 3.09 16.80
C GLY A 31 19.35 3.45 15.33
N GLY A 32 19.06 4.69 14.94
CA GLY A 32 19.07 5.14 13.54
C GLY A 32 20.43 5.25 12.85
N LEU A 33 21.54 5.01 13.55
CA LEU A 33 22.91 5.21 13.02
C LEU A 33 23.74 3.91 12.85
N ARG A 34 23.11 2.72 12.90
CA ARG A 34 23.83 1.43 12.91
C ARG A 34 23.32 0.39 11.91
N HIS A 35 22.72 0.81 10.80
CA HIS A 35 22.33 -0.09 9.71
C HIS A 35 22.95 0.24 8.35
N ALA A 36 23.95 1.12 8.32
CA ALA A 36 24.82 1.30 7.16
C ALA A 36 26.22 0.83 7.56
N HIS A 37 26.54 -0.44 7.28
CA HIS A 37 27.89 -1.04 7.14
C HIS A 37 27.98 -2.44 7.78
N ALA A 38 27.53 -3.47 7.06
CA ALA A 38 27.97 -4.86 7.28
C ALA A 38 27.46 -5.82 6.18
N THR A 39 28.05 -5.77 4.98
CA THR A 39 28.15 -6.97 4.11
C THR A 39 29.42 -6.85 3.26
N GLN A 40 30.58 -6.98 3.91
CA GLN A 40 31.79 -7.43 3.23
C GLN A 40 32.46 -8.49 4.10
N SER A 41 32.69 -9.65 3.46
CA SER A 41 33.67 -10.70 3.77
C SER A 41 33.39 -11.62 4.95
N ASP A 42 32.91 -12.84 4.66
CA ASP A 42 33.65 -14.09 4.93
C ASP A 42 32.71 -15.29 4.88
N THR A 43 32.69 -15.99 3.74
CA THR A 43 32.67 -17.46 3.71
C THR A 43 33.30 -17.92 2.41
N ASP A 44 34.48 -18.49 2.57
CA ASP A 44 35.24 -19.27 1.62
C ASP A 44 34.51 -20.60 1.30
N ASP A 45 34.78 -21.09 0.08
CA ASP A 45 34.70 -22.49 -0.37
C ASP A 45 33.36 -23.24 -0.31
N LEU A 46 32.68 -23.36 -1.47
CA LEU A 46 32.20 -24.65 -2.01
C LEU A 46 32.02 -24.51 -3.53
N THR A 47 32.95 -25.06 -4.30
CA THR A 47 32.72 -25.49 -5.68
C THR A 47 31.56 -26.49 -5.72
N GLY A 48 30.48 -26.12 -6.41
CA GLY A 48 29.34 -26.96 -6.70
C GLY A 48 28.75 -26.55 -8.03
N ASP A 49 29.00 -27.37 -9.04
CA ASP A 49 28.42 -27.42 -10.37
C ASP A 49 26.91 -27.13 -10.37
N GLY A 50 26.43 -26.34 -11.33
CA GLY A 50 25.04 -25.93 -11.43
C GLY A 50 24.86 -24.67 -12.27
N GLU A 51 24.99 -24.84 -13.58
CA GLU A 51 24.39 -23.96 -14.59
C GLU A 51 22.89 -23.73 -14.27
N GLU A 52 22.33 -22.62 -14.77
CA GLU A 52 20.92 -22.17 -14.68
C GLU A 52 20.55 -21.20 -13.55
N ALA A 53 20.71 -19.89 -13.80
CA ALA A 53 19.79 -18.83 -13.32
C ALA A 53 20.11 -17.44 -13.92
N GLN A 54 20.51 -17.36 -15.20
CA GLN A 54 20.71 -16.07 -15.89
C GLN A 54 20.12 -16.12 -17.29
N ASP A 55 18.84 -16.48 -17.41
CA ASP A 55 18.11 -16.41 -18.70
C ASP A 55 16.66 -15.91 -18.54
N ASP A 56 16.39 -15.09 -17.52
CA ASP A 56 15.08 -14.44 -17.30
C ASP A 56 15.20 -12.91 -17.16
N VAL A 57 16.16 -12.30 -17.87
CA VAL A 57 16.11 -10.86 -18.18
C VAL A 57 15.46 -10.72 -19.55
N LEU A 58 14.15 -10.51 -19.57
CA LEU A 58 13.40 -10.24 -20.80
C LEU A 58 13.83 -8.88 -21.39
N GLU A 59 14.57 -8.90 -22.50
CA GLU A 59 14.77 -7.74 -23.35
C GLU A 59 13.44 -7.38 -24.03
N LEU A 60 12.69 -6.47 -23.42
CA LEU A 60 11.39 -6.01 -23.88
C LEU A 60 11.47 -5.01 -25.05
N THR A 61 12.39 -5.24 -25.99
CA THR A 61 12.57 -4.37 -27.17
C THR A 61 11.99 -5.00 -28.44
N GLU A 62 11.72 -6.31 -28.47
CA GLU A 62 11.31 -7.01 -29.70
C GLU A 62 10.03 -7.84 -29.56
N MET A 63 8.92 -7.27 -29.07
CA MET A 63 7.61 -7.76 -29.51
C MET A 63 6.49 -6.73 -29.42
N SER A 64 6.49 -5.79 -30.36
CA SER A 64 5.25 -5.30 -30.93
C SER A 64 5.49 -4.88 -32.37
N GLY A 65 5.55 -5.89 -33.25
CA GLY A 65 5.33 -5.70 -34.68
C GLY A 65 3.88 -5.30 -34.91
N VAL A 66 3.56 -4.03 -34.66
CA VAL A 66 2.31 -3.44 -35.11
C VAL A 66 2.53 -3.05 -36.56
N ASP A 67 1.85 -3.76 -37.45
CA ASP A 67 1.72 -3.41 -38.86
C ASP A 67 1.08 -2.02 -38.99
N MET A 68 1.91 -0.98 -39.04
CA MET A 68 1.51 0.41 -39.24
C MET A 68 1.26 0.69 -40.72
N ALA A 69 0.35 -0.07 -41.32
CA ALA A 69 -0.15 0.16 -42.68
C ALA A 69 -1.59 0.68 -42.68
N ARG A 70 -1.89 1.75 -41.94
CA ARG A 70 -3.03 2.65 -42.24
C ARG A 70 -2.86 4.02 -41.60
N ARG A 71 -2.21 4.93 -42.34
CA ARG A 71 -2.24 6.37 -42.05
C ARG A 71 -3.58 6.94 -42.56
N PRO A 72 -4.47 7.52 -41.74
CA PRO A 72 -5.47 8.42 -42.28
C PRO A 72 -4.72 9.68 -42.75
N SER A 73 -4.72 9.90 -44.05
CA SER A 73 -4.20 11.12 -44.65
C SER A 73 -5.07 12.29 -44.19
N ALA A 74 -4.56 13.09 -43.25
CA ALA A 74 -5.10 14.41 -42.96
C ALA A 74 -4.18 15.44 -43.62
N SER A 75 -4.79 16.18 -44.55
CA SER A 75 -4.18 17.18 -45.40
C SER A 75 -3.47 18.29 -44.61
N THR A 76 -2.28 18.64 -45.11
CA THR A 76 -1.50 19.87 -44.99
C THR A 76 -2.06 21.01 -44.13
N ASN A 77 -1.27 21.43 -43.15
CA ASN A 77 -0.99 22.84 -42.87
C ASN A 77 0.42 22.95 -42.27
N GLU A 78 1.38 23.25 -43.13
CA GLU A 78 2.68 23.73 -42.70
C GLU A 78 2.53 25.21 -42.34
N ASP A 79 2.77 25.56 -41.07
CA ASP A 79 3.23 26.90 -40.74
C ASP A 79 4.24 26.86 -39.59
N LYS A 80 5.50 27.07 -40.01
CA LYS A 80 6.66 27.60 -39.28
C LYS A 80 7.10 27.01 -37.94
N ALA A 81 8.26 26.36 -38.05
CA ALA A 81 9.34 26.28 -37.09
C ALA A 81 9.40 27.41 -36.04
N GLY A 82 9.32 27.00 -34.78
CA GLY A 82 9.95 27.67 -33.66
C GLY A 82 10.61 26.59 -32.80
N ALA A 83 11.92 26.42 -32.97
CA ALA A 83 12.75 25.66 -32.04
C ALA A 83 12.71 26.37 -30.68
N ALA A 84 11.71 26.05 -29.85
CA ALA A 84 11.70 26.42 -28.46
C ALA A 84 12.44 25.34 -27.70
N ALA A 85 13.54 25.72 -27.06
CA ALA A 85 14.21 24.90 -26.07
C ALA A 85 13.15 24.35 -25.10
N PHE A 86 13.04 23.03 -25.01
CA PHE A 86 12.19 22.36 -24.03
C PHE A 86 12.75 22.69 -22.65
N ASP A 87 12.17 23.68 -21.97
CA ASP A 87 12.33 23.83 -20.53
C ASP A 87 11.70 22.59 -19.90
N SER A 88 12.53 21.73 -19.33
CA SER A 88 12.13 20.44 -18.74
C SER A 88 11.22 20.61 -17.52
N ALA A 89 10.90 21.86 -17.15
CA ALA A 89 9.96 22.23 -16.11
C ALA A 89 8.48 22.10 -16.54
N ASP A 90 8.15 22.12 -17.84
CA ASP A 90 6.77 21.99 -18.31
C ASP A 90 6.55 20.64 -19.02
N LEU A 91 6.50 19.59 -18.21
CA LEU A 91 6.33 18.20 -18.67
C LEU A 91 4.93 17.90 -19.23
N VAL A 92 4.00 18.87 -19.18
CA VAL A 92 2.62 18.68 -19.60
C VAL A 92 2.21 19.83 -20.50
N SER A 93 1.68 19.52 -21.68
CA SER A 93 1.16 20.56 -22.56
C SER A 93 -0.04 21.27 -21.91
N PRO A 94 -0.22 22.59 -22.09
CA PRO A 94 -1.31 23.34 -21.49
C PRO A 94 -2.70 22.79 -21.86
N THR A 95 -2.83 22.26 -23.08
CA THR A 95 -4.02 21.54 -23.53
C THR A 95 -4.27 20.26 -22.74
N SER A 96 -3.23 19.47 -22.49
CA SER A 96 -3.37 18.24 -21.70
C SER A 96 -3.75 18.54 -20.24
N ALA A 97 -3.16 19.58 -19.64
CA ALA A 97 -3.52 20.02 -18.30
C ALA A 97 -4.98 20.49 -18.20
N ALA A 98 -5.47 21.22 -19.21
CA ALA A 98 -6.87 21.64 -19.30
C ALA A 98 -7.83 20.44 -19.45
N ALA A 99 -7.49 19.47 -20.29
CA ALA A 99 -8.28 18.25 -20.48
C ALA A 99 -8.37 17.40 -19.19
N SER A 100 -7.28 17.29 -18.43
CA SER A 100 -7.28 16.59 -17.14
C SER A 100 -8.18 17.29 -16.11
N ARG A 101 -8.13 18.62 -16.02
CA ARG A 101 -9.02 19.41 -15.13
C ARG A 101 -10.48 19.22 -15.48
N GLN A 102 -10.83 19.27 -16.76
CA GLN A 102 -12.21 19.01 -17.23
C GLN A 102 -12.68 17.59 -16.89
N SER A 103 -11.80 16.59 -17.00
CA SER A 103 -12.12 15.21 -16.65
C SER A 103 -12.38 15.04 -15.15
N ILE A 104 -11.60 15.72 -14.31
CA ILE A 104 -11.77 15.74 -12.85
C ILE A 104 -13.08 16.46 -12.47
N ASP A 105 -13.38 17.60 -13.08
CA ASP A 105 -14.62 18.35 -12.84
C ASP A 105 -15.86 17.53 -13.24
N ALA A 106 -15.79 16.82 -14.37
CA ALA A 106 -16.86 15.92 -14.80
C ALA A 106 -17.08 14.78 -13.79
N LEU A 107 -16.01 14.19 -13.25
CA LEU A 107 -16.11 13.17 -12.20
C LEU A 107 -16.70 13.75 -10.91
N ALA A 108 -16.28 14.95 -10.51
CA ALA A 108 -16.81 15.64 -9.34
C ALA A 108 -18.31 15.94 -9.49
N ALA A 109 -18.77 16.33 -10.68
CA ALA A 109 -20.18 16.53 -10.97
C ALA A 109 -21.00 15.23 -10.84
N VAL A 110 -20.46 14.09 -11.30
CA VAL A 110 -21.10 12.77 -11.14
C VAL A 110 -21.21 12.37 -9.67
N LEU A 111 -20.15 12.58 -8.86
CA LEU A 111 -20.20 12.31 -7.43
C LEU A 111 -21.16 13.24 -6.67
N ALA A 112 -21.22 14.53 -7.06
CA ALA A 112 -22.13 15.50 -6.46
C ALA A 112 -23.59 15.17 -6.79
N GLY A 113 -23.89 14.82 -8.05
CA GLY A 113 -25.22 14.40 -8.50
C GLY A 113 -25.67 13.07 -7.90
N GLY A 114 -24.73 12.19 -7.52
CA GLY A 114 -25.02 10.96 -6.77
C GLY A 114 -25.38 11.18 -5.29
N ARG A 115 -25.15 12.38 -4.74
CA ARG A 115 -25.36 12.69 -3.31
C ARG A 115 -26.68 13.40 -3.01
N GLU A 116 -27.43 13.83 -4.02
CA GLU A 116 -28.70 14.56 -3.85
C GLU A 116 -29.89 13.70 -3.40
N THR A 117 -29.81 12.36 -3.43
CA THR A 117 -30.93 11.48 -3.04
C THR A 117 -30.86 10.95 -1.61
N VAL A 118 -29.87 11.36 -0.81
CA VAL A 118 -29.80 11.02 0.61
C VAL A 118 -29.61 12.30 1.43
N ALA A 119 -30.69 12.71 2.10
CA ALA A 119 -30.76 13.90 2.93
C ALA A 119 -29.55 14.07 3.89
N PRO A 120 -29.00 15.30 4.03
CA PRO A 120 -27.82 15.55 4.84
C PRO A 120 -28.22 15.93 6.28
N ALA A 121 -28.19 14.97 7.20
CA ALA A 121 -28.26 15.25 8.64
C ALA A 121 -27.02 14.76 9.43
N SER A 122 -26.00 14.23 8.75
CA SER A 122 -24.72 13.84 9.37
C SER A 122 -23.49 14.35 8.63
N ALA A 123 -23.68 15.15 7.57
CA ALA A 123 -22.62 15.74 6.77
C ALA A 123 -22.34 17.21 7.15
N MET A 124 -22.62 17.63 8.40
CA MET A 124 -22.15 18.91 8.95
C MET A 124 -21.10 18.73 10.06
N ALA A 125 -20.54 17.53 10.19
CA ALA A 125 -19.26 17.27 10.86
C ALA A 125 -18.17 17.02 9.79
N ASN A 126 -18.10 17.90 8.77
CA ASN A 126 -17.17 17.79 7.64
C ASN A 126 -15.72 18.12 8.04
N GLY A 127 -15.16 17.36 8.98
CA GLY A 127 -13.73 17.27 9.25
C GLY A 127 -13.11 15.92 8.87
N ASP A 128 -13.93 14.87 8.67
CA ASP A 128 -13.50 13.49 8.95
C ASP A 128 -13.66 12.48 7.78
N VAL A 129 -13.67 12.89 6.51
CA VAL A 129 -13.40 11.94 5.40
C VAL A 129 -11.88 11.76 5.32
N THR A 130 -11.34 11.04 6.30
CA THR A 130 -9.92 10.67 6.29
C THR A 130 -9.70 9.64 5.19
N VAL A 131 -8.51 9.67 4.57
CA VAL A 131 -8.08 8.63 3.62
C VAL A 131 -8.20 7.24 4.26
N GLN A 132 -7.99 7.16 5.58
CA GLN A 132 -8.20 5.95 6.36
C GLN A 132 -9.65 5.45 6.29
N ALA A 133 -10.66 6.33 6.44
CA ALA A 133 -12.06 5.93 6.32
C ALA A 133 -12.40 5.39 4.92
N MET A 134 -11.78 5.94 3.88
CA MET A 134 -11.95 5.47 2.50
C MET A 134 -11.30 4.10 2.27
N VAL A 135 -10.06 3.93 2.76
CA VAL A 135 -9.32 2.66 2.68
C VAL A 135 -10.02 1.56 3.48
N GLU A 136 -10.52 1.88 4.67
CA GLU A 136 -11.28 0.93 5.49
C GLU A 136 -12.60 0.52 4.81
N ALA A 137 -13.32 1.48 4.23
CA ALA A 137 -14.53 1.19 3.47
C ALA A 137 -14.26 0.26 2.26
N ALA A 138 -13.10 0.42 1.61
CA ALA A 138 -12.69 -0.42 0.48
C ALA A 138 -12.17 -1.81 0.89
N LEU A 139 -11.41 -1.92 2.00
CA LEU A 139 -10.83 -3.18 2.46
C LEU A 139 -11.81 -4.08 3.21
N ARG A 140 -12.81 -3.50 3.88
CA ARG A 140 -13.82 -4.24 4.65
C ARG A 140 -14.51 -5.37 3.85
N PRO A 141 -15.04 -5.15 2.63
CA PRO A 141 -15.67 -6.24 1.87
C PRO A 141 -14.70 -7.35 1.48
N MET A 142 -13.45 -7.02 1.13
CA MET A 142 -12.44 -8.02 0.75
C MET A 142 -12.03 -8.89 1.93
N LEU A 143 -11.81 -8.27 3.10
CA LEU A 143 -11.50 -8.99 4.33
C LEU A 143 -12.66 -9.86 4.81
N LYS A 144 -13.90 -9.36 4.69
CA LYS A 144 -15.09 -10.15 5.02
C LYS A 144 -15.21 -11.39 4.14
N GLN A 145 -15.07 -11.23 2.82
CA GLN A 145 -15.13 -12.36 1.89
C GLN A 145 -14.03 -13.38 2.19
N TRP A 146 -12.82 -12.91 2.49
CA TRP A 146 -11.71 -13.79 2.85
C TRP A 146 -11.98 -14.52 4.17
N LEU A 147 -12.47 -13.83 5.20
CA LEU A 147 -12.84 -14.46 6.47
C LEU A 147 -13.95 -15.50 6.27
N ASP A 148 -15.01 -15.17 5.53
CA ASP A 148 -16.11 -16.11 5.29
C ASP A 148 -15.61 -17.39 4.58
N ALA A 149 -14.58 -17.29 3.72
CA ALA A 149 -13.97 -18.43 3.04
C ALA A 149 -12.95 -19.22 3.90
N ASN A 150 -12.16 -18.54 4.74
CA ASN A 150 -11.00 -19.14 5.41
C ASN A 150 -11.23 -19.44 6.91
N LEU A 151 -12.20 -18.78 7.54
CA LEU A 151 -12.48 -18.93 8.97
C LEU A 151 -12.89 -20.36 9.35
N PRO A 152 -13.73 -21.10 8.57
CA PRO A 152 -14.09 -22.47 8.92
C PRO A 152 -12.87 -23.39 9.07
N SER A 153 -11.97 -23.37 8.09
CA SER A 153 -10.75 -24.20 8.10
C SER A 153 -9.80 -23.84 9.25
N ILE A 154 -9.64 -22.55 9.54
CA ILE A 154 -8.79 -22.08 10.65
C ILE A 154 -9.35 -22.58 11.98
N VAL A 155 -10.67 -22.45 12.19
CA VAL A 155 -11.33 -22.90 13.42
C VAL A 155 -11.25 -24.41 13.56
N GLU A 156 -11.50 -25.18 12.50
CA GLU A 156 -11.39 -26.65 12.53
C GLU A 156 -9.99 -27.11 12.94
N ARG A 157 -8.94 -26.50 12.41
CA ARG A 157 -7.55 -26.79 12.80
C ARG A 157 -7.28 -26.48 14.27
N ILE A 158 -7.74 -25.32 14.75
CA ILE A 158 -7.54 -24.91 16.15
C ILE A 158 -8.34 -25.82 17.09
N VAL A 159 -9.60 -26.14 16.75
CA VAL A 159 -10.45 -27.04 17.55
C VAL A 159 -9.91 -28.47 17.54
N ALA A 160 -9.44 -28.99 16.40
CA ALA A 160 -8.80 -30.31 16.33
C ALA A 160 -7.55 -30.37 17.23
N THR A 161 -6.75 -29.31 17.22
CA THR A 161 -5.58 -29.17 18.11
C THR A 161 -6.00 -29.11 19.58
N GLU A 162 -7.05 -28.36 19.89
CA GLU A 162 -7.59 -28.20 21.25
C GLU A 162 -8.19 -29.51 21.79
N ILE A 163 -8.93 -30.25 20.96
CA ILE A 163 -9.46 -31.58 21.31
C ILE A 163 -8.31 -32.55 21.55
N ALA A 164 -7.31 -32.62 20.66
CA ALA A 164 -6.14 -33.48 20.84
C ALA A 164 -5.38 -33.17 22.15
N ARG A 165 -5.31 -31.89 22.53
CA ARG A 165 -4.73 -31.45 23.80
C ARG A 165 -5.54 -31.95 25.00
N ILE A 166 -6.87 -31.83 24.96
CA ILE A 166 -7.76 -32.24 26.05
C ILE A 166 -7.82 -33.77 26.16
N THR A 167 -7.81 -34.49 25.05
CA THR A 167 -7.85 -35.94 25.03
C THR A 167 -6.50 -36.59 25.35
N GLY A 168 -5.45 -35.79 25.54
CA GLY A 168 -4.16 -36.26 26.04
C GLY A 168 -3.41 -37.16 25.06
N SER A 169 -3.70 -37.07 23.76
CA SER A 169 -2.99 -37.81 22.72
C SER A 169 -1.71 -37.04 22.35
N ARG A 170 -0.67 -37.19 23.17
CA ARG A 170 0.69 -36.85 22.77
C ARG A 170 1.18 -37.81 21.69
#